data_AF-A0A965VC87-F1
#
_entry.id   AF-A0A965VC87-F1
#
_cell.length_a   1.000
_cell.length_b   1.000
_cell.length_c   1.000
_cell.angle_alpha   90.00
_cell.angle_beta   90.00
_cell.angle_gamma   90.00
#
_symmetry.space_group_name_H-M   'P 1'
#
loop_
_entity.id
_entity.type
_entity.pdbx_description
1 polymer ?
#
loop_
_entity_poly.entity_id
_entity_poly.type
_entity_poly.pdbx_seq_one_letter_code
_entity_poly.pdbx_strand_id
1 'polypeptide(L)'
;TSSESFALETVYYGSRSKWLKVGVPQSVSCASDDVSASSSLTIVGAGAIDLPVDPDNKTGLNPSRASSLYLCLNKKLIHDLPPGDHGAIIRAYRTVDGKRDALAAFEIPVYLTIPHHAAAMQAKFSVSQEVGSFMVDRHYLRVPKGVSVLRVSLEVPKANAADQGASCSGVSLMVLAGGNTRTPADLVASGSVAQSCTSLGAPINNRLTVKFSEMKPLPGIWDLHVFGRYQFPNSAYTLNIDYATFADIAPLKVKPEMIGQGEFDVVLKESTFDAAPYADKSSFSLDALQARTQHEISKNQGVIVIPSATGQRARTYGADAGLVTVKTTSSMEGLDIDMLIDECEDEQLTTCKAVAKSGSATADESGEFTPKSGKYYAVRIDPYSVPADLAGFVMTERIASREPEAGSLQVSATTSAEGSFKINYAFPLQNSRLLSNPLFVNGPYEIVGDIKLSNLAGVALTNVPVTVG
;
A
#
# COMPACT_ATOMS: atom_id res chain seq x y z
N THR A 1 -15.65 16.16 44.63
CA THR A 1 -15.78 16.02 43.17
C THR A 1 -16.07 17.39 42.59
N SER A 2 -15.13 17.97 41.85
CA SER A 2 -15.39 19.22 41.13
C SER A 2 -16.07 18.87 39.81
N SER A 3 -17.31 19.28 39.62
CA SER A 3 -17.99 19.19 38.32
C SER A 3 -17.68 20.45 37.53
N GLU A 4 -17.00 20.31 36.41
CA GLU A 4 -16.83 21.42 35.47
C GLU A 4 -17.85 21.26 34.34
N SER A 5 -18.59 22.33 34.07
CA SER A 5 -19.57 22.35 32.99
C SER A 5 -18.97 23.05 31.79
N PHE A 6 -19.18 22.48 30.60
CA PHE A 6 -18.73 23.04 29.33
C PHE A 6 -19.92 23.22 28.41
N ALA A 7 -20.10 24.42 27.87
CA ALA A 7 -20.99 24.66 26.75
C ALA A 7 -20.28 24.24 25.46
N LEU A 8 -20.90 23.34 24.68
CA LEU A 8 -20.36 22.88 23.41
C LEU A 8 -20.92 23.70 22.25
N GLU A 9 -20.03 24.09 21.34
CA GLU A 9 -20.36 24.74 20.09
C GLU A 9 -19.66 24.01 18.94
N THR A 10 -20.38 23.73 17.86
CA THR A 10 -19.80 23.09 16.66
C THR A 10 -19.75 24.11 15.52
N VAL A 11 -18.54 24.40 15.04
CA VAL A 11 -18.29 25.29 13.92
C VAL A 11 -17.95 24.45 12.70
N TYR A 12 -18.63 24.69 11.58
CA TYR A 12 -18.44 23.92 10.34
C TYR A 12 -17.59 24.68 9.33
N TYR A 13 -16.73 23.95 8.63
CA TYR A 13 -15.84 24.43 7.58
C TYR A 13 -16.04 23.59 6.33
N GLY A 14 -16.02 24.20 5.14
CA GLY A 14 -16.20 23.49 3.87
C GLY A 14 -17.64 23.01 3.58
N SER A 15 -18.56 23.14 4.53
CA SER A 15 -19.97 22.74 4.39
C SER A 15 -20.93 23.80 4.92
N ARG A 16 -22.07 23.97 4.24
CA ARG A 16 -23.23 24.72 4.77
C ARG A 16 -24.19 23.80 5.54
N SER A 17 -24.02 22.48 5.45
CA SER A 17 -24.88 21.50 6.07
C SER A 17 -24.31 21.08 7.42
N LYS A 18 -25.18 20.98 8.42
CA LYS A 18 -24.77 20.61 9.77
C LYS A 18 -24.89 19.09 9.98
N TRP A 19 -23.93 18.36 9.40
CA TRP A 19 -23.92 16.90 9.32
C TRP A 19 -23.45 16.20 10.62
N LEU A 20 -22.96 16.95 11.62
CA LEU A 20 -22.40 16.44 12.88
C LEU A 20 -23.16 17.00 14.10
N LYS A 21 -23.77 16.13 14.89
CA LYS A 21 -24.36 16.52 16.17
C LYS A 21 -23.49 16.03 17.32
N VAL A 22 -23.35 16.86 18.33
CA VAL A 22 -22.50 16.60 19.51
C VAL A 22 -23.35 16.75 20.75
N GLY A 23 -23.22 15.82 21.70
CA GLY A 23 -23.87 15.95 23.01
C GLY A 23 -23.61 14.75 23.92
N VAL A 24 -24.44 14.63 24.95
CA VAL A 24 -24.40 13.53 25.95
C VAL A 24 -25.51 12.51 25.65
N PRO A 25 -25.40 11.23 26.05
CA PRO A 25 -26.16 10.12 25.45
C PRO A 25 -27.69 10.21 25.58
N GLN A 26 -28.23 11.01 26.50
CA GLN A 26 -29.67 11.27 26.63
C GLN A 26 -30.20 12.43 25.75
N SER A 27 -29.32 13.20 25.10
CA SER A 27 -29.63 14.42 24.35
C SER A 27 -29.37 14.34 22.84
N VAL A 28 -28.63 13.31 22.39
CA VAL A 28 -28.21 13.17 20.99
C VAL A 28 -29.17 12.24 20.24
N SER A 29 -30.23 12.81 19.66
CA SER A 29 -31.01 12.16 18.60
C SER A 29 -30.55 12.65 17.22
N CYS A 30 -30.37 11.70 16.29
CA CYS A 30 -30.04 11.95 14.88
C CYS A 30 -31.27 12.25 14.02
N ALA A 31 -32.48 12.22 14.59
CA ALA A 31 -33.75 12.21 13.84
C ALA A 31 -34.38 13.60 13.62
N SER A 32 -33.84 14.66 14.22
CA SER A 32 -34.39 16.02 14.12
C SER A 32 -33.47 16.93 13.31
N ASP A 33 -34.01 17.63 12.30
CA ASP A 33 -33.30 18.66 11.51
C ASP A 33 -32.98 19.94 12.32
N ASP A 34 -33.45 20.03 13.56
CA ASP A 34 -33.12 21.11 14.49
C ASP A 34 -31.69 20.95 15.03
N VAL A 35 -30.76 21.71 14.43
CA VAL A 35 -29.36 21.75 14.81
C VAL A 35 -29.02 22.99 15.64
N SER A 36 -29.95 23.39 16.50
CA SER A 36 -29.76 24.39 17.54
C SER A 36 -30.06 23.79 18.90
N ALA A 37 -29.18 22.89 19.35
CA ALA A 37 -29.16 22.52 20.76
C ALA A 37 -27.73 22.71 21.25
N SER A 38 -27.49 23.89 21.82
CA SER A 38 -26.40 24.08 22.79
C SER A 38 -26.42 22.90 23.74
N SER A 39 -25.45 22.01 23.62
CA SER A 39 -25.34 20.83 24.47
C SER A 39 -24.30 21.12 25.54
N SER A 40 -24.63 20.82 26.79
CA SER A 40 -23.70 20.97 27.91
C SER A 40 -23.01 19.64 28.20
N LEU A 41 -21.68 19.64 28.24
CA LEU A 41 -20.87 18.53 28.73
C LEU A 41 -20.46 18.83 30.16
N THR A 42 -20.91 18.02 31.11
CA THR A 42 -20.40 18.09 32.49
C THR A 42 -19.29 17.06 32.64
N ILE A 43 -18.05 17.52 32.80
CA ILE A 43 -16.92 16.65 33.10
C ILE A 43 -16.87 16.49 34.62
N VAL A 44 -17.09 15.25 35.09
CA VAL A 44 -16.97 14.91 36.51
C VAL A 44 -15.59 14.34 36.74
N GLY A 45 -14.67 15.18 37.23
CA GLY A 45 -13.34 14.74 37.66
C GLY A 45 -13.29 14.48 39.16
N ALA A 46 -12.79 13.31 39.56
CA ALA A 46 -11.66 13.33 40.49
C ALA A 46 -10.46 13.70 39.61
N GLY A 47 -9.69 14.73 39.95
CA GLY A 47 -8.67 15.33 39.06
C GLY A 47 -7.79 14.31 38.34
N ALA A 48 -7.21 14.70 37.19
CA ALA A 48 -6.36 13.86 36.35
C ALA A 48 -5.54 12.86 37.17
N ILE A 49 -5.99 11.60 37.18
CA ILE A 49 -5.24 10.53 37.81
C ILE A 49 -4.31 10.08 36.69
N ASP A 50 -3.00 10.29 36.87
CA ASP A 50 -2.01 9.54 36.10
C ASP A 50 -2.35 8.06 36.27
N LEU A 51 -2.91 7.46 35.23
CA LEU A 51 -3.23 6.04 35.25
C LEU A 51 -1.87 5.33 35.25
N PRO A 52 -1.52 4.56 36.29
CA PRO A 52 -0.33 3.72 36.21
C PRO A 52 -0.51 2.79 35.02
N VAL A 53 0.43 2.84 34.09
CA VAL A 53 0.48 1.93 32.94
C VAL A 53 0.73 0.55 33.51
N ASP A 54 -0.26 -0.34 33.36
CA ASP A 54 -0.09 -1.77 33.63
C ASP A 54 1.04 -2.28 32.70
N PRO A 55 2.04 -3.05 33.18
CA PRO A 55 3.10 -3.62 32.35
C PRO A 55 2.61 -4.42 31.12
N ASP A 56 1.34 -4.81 31.06
CA ASP A 56 0.72 -5.48 29.91
C ASP A 56 0.03 -4.52 28.92
N ASN A 57 0.22 -3.20 29.04
CA ASN A 57 -0.27 -2.15 28.15
C ASN A 57 -1.81 -2.10 27.95
N LYS A 58 -2.58 -2.74 28.83
CA LYS A 58 -4.05 -2.67 28.84
C LYS A 58 -4.51 -1.56 29.76
N THR A 59 -4.61 -0.34 29.23
CA THR A 59 -5.30 0.76 29.91
C THR A 59 -6.80 0.45 29.99
N GLY A 60 -7.22 -0.29 31.00
CA GLY A 60 -8.63 -0.46 31.35
C GLY A 60 -9.17 0.83 31.95
N LEU A 61 -9.66 1.75 31.12
CA LEU A 61 -10.48 2.87 31.58
C LEU A 61 -11.67 2.30 32.36
N ASN A 62 -11.74 2.52 33.67
CA ASN A 62 -12.91 2.16 34.45
C ASN A 62 -14.09 3.06 34.01
N PRO A 63 -15.09 2.53 33.28
CA PRO A 63 -16.11 3.34 32.61
C PRO A 63 -17.02 4.11 33.59
N SER A 64 -17.01 3.72 34.87
CA SER A 64 -17.76 4.38 35.94
C SER A 64 -17.26 5.79 36.31
N ARG A 65 -16.09 6.21 35.81
CA ARG A 65 -15.48 7.54 36.09
C ARG A 65 -15.16 8.38 34.85
N ALA A 66 -15.44 7.87 33.64
CA ALA A 66 -15.14 8.57 32.40
C ALA A 66 -16.32 9.46 31.97
N SER A 67 -16.07 10.75 31.74
CA SER A 67 -17.03 11.62 31.07
C SER A 67 -17.01 11.31 29.57
N SER A 68 -18.15 10.90 29.00
CA SER A 68 -18.25 10.47 27.60
C SER A 68 -18.96 11.51 26.75
N LEU A 69 -18.36 11.86 25.61
CA LEU A 69 -18.95 12.72 24.58
C LEU A 69 -19.45 11.86 23.42
N TYR A 70 -20.70 12.05 23.00
CA TYR A 70 -21.29 11.31 21.90
C TYR A 70 -21.39 12.19 20.66
N LEU A 71 -20.92 11.65 19.54
CA LEU A 71 -20.98 12.25 18.23
C LEU A 71 -22.00 11.46 17.38
N CYS A 72 -22.97 12.16 16.81
CA CYS A 72 -23.91 11.60 15.84
C CYS A 72 -23.63 12.20 14.46
N LEU A 73 -23.47 11.33 13.47
CA LEU A 73 -23.30 11.68 12.06
C LEU A 73 -24.63 11.49 11.33
N ASN A 74 -25.16 12.55 10.72
CA ASN A 74 -26.37 12.46 9.91
C ASN A 74 -26.02 11.93 8.51
N LYS A 75 -26.14 10.61 8.32
CA LYS A 75 -25.81 9.94 7.06
C LYS A 75 -26.56 10.49 5.84
N LYS A 76 -27.80 10.96 6.01
CA LYS A 76 -28.60 11.54 4.92
C LYS A 76 -27.98 12.85 4.46
N LEU A 77 -27.69 13.76 5.40
CA LEU A 77 -27.02 15.03 5.08
C LEU A 77 -25.62 14.81 4.50
N ILE A 78 -24.88 13.83 5.01
CA ILE A 78 -23.56 13.45 4.50
C ILE A 78 -23.62 13.00 3.03
N HIS A 79 -24.66 12.24 2.66
CA HIS A 79 -24.86 11.79 1.29
C HIS A 79 -25.11 12.95 0.32
N ASP A 80 -25.71 14.05 0.80
CA ASP A 80 -26.03 15.23 -0.01
C ASP A 80 -24.88 16.26 -0.03
N LEU A 81 -23.78 16.00 0.68
CA LEU A 81 -22.60 16.87 0.63
C LEU A 81 -21.90 16.78 -0.73
N PRO A 82 -21.39 17.90 -1.26
CA PRO A 82 -20.51 17.84 -2.42
C PRO A 82 -19.22 17.08 -2.09
N PRO A 83 -18.57 16.45 -3.08
CA PRO A 83 -17.23 15.91 -2.92
C PRO A 83 -16.24 16.93 -2.36
N GLY A 84 -15.29 16.46 -1.56
CA GLY A 84 -14.27 17.31 -0.92
C GLY A 84 -14.12 17.06 0.58
N ASP A 85 -13.31 17.91 1.21
CA ASP A 85 -13.13 17.92 2.66
C ASP A 85 -14.18 18.79 3.35
N HIS A 86 -14.80 18.22 4.38
CA HIS A 86 -15.74 18.88 5.27
C HIS A 86 -15.19 18.80 6.68
N GLY A 87 -15.00 19.94 7.32
CA GLY A 87 -14.48 20.04 8.68
C GLY A 87 -15.56 20.46 9.67
N ALA A 88 -15.46 19.98 10.89
CA ALA A 88 -16.17 20.55 12.02
C ALA A 88 -15.21 20.66 13.22
N ILE A 89 -15.24 21.79 13.92
CA ILE A 89 -14.51 21.98 15.17
C ILE A 89 -15.54 22.06 16.29
N ILE A 90 -15.44 21.15 17.24
CA ILE A 90 -16.23 21.16 18.46
C ILE A 90 -15.43 21.93 19.50
N ARG A 91 -15.92 23.10 19.89
CA ARG A 91 -15.33 23.95 20.90
C ARG A 91 -16.05 23.77 22.22
N ALA A 92 -15.31 23.49 23.28
CA ALA A 92 -15.84 23.38 24.63
C ALA A 92 -15.47 24.62 25.45
N TYR A 93 -16.47 25.41 25.83
CA TYR A 93 -16.28 26.62 26.62
C TYR A 93 -16.65 26.34 28.06
N ARG A 94 -15.75 26.60 28.99
CA ARG A 94 -16.01 26.42 30.41
C ARG A 94 -17.16 27.35 30.83
N THR A 95 -18.03 26.83 31.69
CA THR A 95 -19.17 27.56 32.25
C THR A 95 -19.04 27.59 33.76
N VAL A 96 -18.95 28.79 34.33
CA VAL A 96 -18.90 29.04 35.78
C VAL A 96 -20.08 29.95 36.14
N ASP A 97 -20.93 29.53 37.07
CA ASP A 97 -22.13 30.28 37.49
C ASP A 97 -23.04 30.72 36.33
N GLY A 98 -23.18 29.86 35.32
CA GLY A 98 -23.98 30.14 34.11
C GLY A 98 -23.34 31.10 33.11
N LYS A 99 -22.13 31.60 33.38
CA LYS A 99 -21.37 32.44 32.45
C LYS A 99 -20.38 31.58 31.65
N ARG A 100 -20.45 31.72 30.33
CA ARG A 100 -19.55 31.07 29.38
C ARG A 100 -18.25 31.87 29.28
N ASP A 101 -17.11 31.19 29.41
CA ASP A 101 -15.80 31.79 29.17
C ASP A 101 -15.65 32.26 27.71
N ALA A 102 -14.89 33.34 27.51
CA ALA A 102 -14.67 33.91 26.19
C ALA A 102 -13.83 33.01 25.27
N LEU A 103 -13.00 32.14 25.86
CA LEU A 103 -12.10 31.23 25.15
C LEU A 103 -12.55 29.78 25.35
N ALA A 104 -12.40 28.97 24.31
CA ALA A 104 -12.61 27.53 24.42
C ALA A 104 -11.50 26.93 25.28
N ALA A 105 -11.87 26.06 26.22
CA ALA A 105 -10.93 25.33 27.07
C ALA A 105 -10.21 24.22 26.29
N PHE A 106 -10.91 23.61 25.32
CA PHE A 106 -10.33 22.65 24.39
C PHE A 106 -11.17 22.59 23.10
N GLU A 107 -10.56 22.05 22.04
CA GLU A 107 -11.16 21.86 20.72
C GLU A 107 -11.02 20.41 20.27
N ILE A 108 -12.06 19.86 19.65
CA ILE A 108 -12.05 18.53 19.04
C ILE A 108 -12.29 18.71 17.53
N PRO A 109 -11.26 18.54 16.69
CA PRO A 109 -11.43 18.59 15.26
C PRO A 109 -12.03 17.29 14.73
N VAL A 110 -13.01 17.40 13.85
CA VAL A 110 -13.67 16.29 13.15
C VAL A 110 -13.55 16.54 11.65
N TYR A 111 -12.98 15.58 10.93
CA TYR A 111 -12.77 15.65 9.49
C TYR A 111 -13.64 14.61 8.80
N LEU A 112 -14.30 15.02 7.72
CA LEU A 112 -15.12 14.18 6.86
C LEU A 112 -14.74 14.43 5.41
N THR A 113 -14.22 13.41 4.74
CA THR A 113 -13.89 13.48 3.32
C THR A 113 -14.97 12.77 2.51
N ILE A 114 -15.57 13.48 1.56
CA ILE A 114 -16.56 12.94 0.62
C ILE A 114 -15.86 12.68 -0.72
N PRO A 115 -15.77 11.42 -1.18
CA PRO A 115 -15.13 11.10 -2.45
C PRO A 115 -15.88 11.71 -3.64
N HIS A 116 -15.16 12.11 -4.68
CA HIS A 116 -15.72 12.44 -5.98
C HIS A 116 -16.41 11.21 -6.55
N HIS A 117 -17.66 11.40 -7.02
CA HIS A 117 -18.61 10.39 -7.51
C HIS A 117 -18.24 8.94 -7.14
N ALA A 118 -18.75 8.51 -5.99
CA ALA A 118 -18.81 7.10 -5.62
C ALA A 118 -19.92 6.37 -6.42
N ALA A 119 -19.78 6.27 -7.74
CA ALA A 119 -20.52 5.27 -8.50
C ALA A 119 -19.60 4.07 -8.60
N ALA A 120 -19.93 2.98 -7.92
CA ALA A 120 -19.17 1.73 -7.91
C ALA A 120 -18.63 1.44 -9.31
N MET A 121 -17.34 1.73 -9.51
CA MET A 121 -16.51 1.42 -10.66
C MET A 121 -17.26 0.81 -11.85
N GLN A 122 -18.00 1.63 -12.60
CA GLN A 122 -18.60 1.25 -13.90
C GLN A 122 -18.42 2.33 -14.97
N ALA A 123 -18.06 3.56 -14.58
CA ALA A 123 -17.78 4.65 -15.50
C ALA A 123 -16.37 5.18 -15.26
N LYS A 124 -15.67 5.50 -16.35
CA LYS A 124 -14.36 6.16 -16.32
C LYS A 124 -14.49 7.49 -15.58
N PHE A 125 -13.62 7.72 -14.59
CA PHE A 125 -13.54 9.04 -13.96
C PHE A 125 -12.62 9.92 -14.81
N SER A 126 -13.14 11.06 -15.23
CA SER A 126 -12.40 12.06 -16.00
C SER A 126 -12.85 13.44 -15.57
N VAL A 127 -11.90 14.29 -15.21
CA VAL A 127 -12.15 15.67 -14.82
C VAL A 127 -11.17 16.57 -15.56
N SER A 128 -11.70 17.62 -16.19
CA SER A 128 -10.90 18.65 -16.83
C SER A 128 -11.15 19.96 -16.09
N GLN A 129 -10.09 20.55 -15.57
CA GLN A 129 -10.14 21.74 -14.72
C GLN A 129 -8.93 22.63 -14.97
N GLU A 130 -8.94 23.78 -14.32
CA GLU A 130 -7.83 24.71 -14.27
C GLU A 130 -7.36 24.89 -12.83
N VAL A 131 -6.05 24.97 -12.63
CA VAL A 131 -5.45 25.22 -11.32
C VAL A 131 -4.48 26.39 -11.42
N GLY A 132 -4.69 27.38 -10.54
CA GLY A 132 -3.82 28.54 -10.43
C GLY A 132 -2.42 28.19 -9.94
N SER A 133 -1.46 29.05 -10.24
CA SER A 133 -0.11 29.00 -9.67
C SER A 133 -0.14 28.89 -8.14
N PHE A 134 0.60 27.93 -7.56
CA PHE A 134 0.63 27.61 -6.11
C PHE A 134 -0.68 27.10 -5.51
N MET A 135 -1.75 26.98 -6.31
CA MET A 135 -2.98 26.40 -5.85
C MET A 135 -2.91 24.87 -5.94
N VAL A 136 -3.74 24.24 -5.13
CA VAL A 136 -3.90 22.78 -5.09
C VAL A 136 -5.34 22.49 -5.41
N ASP A 137 -5.54 21.63 -6.40
CA ASP A 137 -6.83 20.99 -6.60
C ASP A 137 -6.78 19.55 -6.07
N ARG A 138 -7.80 19.16 -5.30
CA ARG A 138 -7.81 17.89 -4.56
C ARG A 138 -8.93 16.99 -5.05
N HIS A 139 -8.56 15.78 -5.45
CA HIS A 139 -9.46 14.77 -5.98
C HIS A 139 -9.46 13.53 -5.10
N TYR A 140 -10.55 13.34 -4.35
CA TYR A 140 -10.78 12.15 -3.55
C TYR A 140 -11.41 11.04 -4.37
N LEU A 141 -10.71 9.91 -4.53
CA LEU A 141 -11.18 8.72 -5.24
C LEU A 141 -11.51 7.60 -4.25
N ARG A 142 -12.67 6.98 -4.37
CA ARG A 142 -12.98 5.74 -3.65
C ARG A 142 -12.56 4.52 -4.46
N VAL A 143 -11.56 3.79 -3.98
CA VAL A 143 -11.12 2.50 -4.54
C VAL A 143 -11.86 1.36 -3.80
N PRO A 144 -12.74 0.60 -4.48
CA PRO A 144 -13.42 -0.54 -3.87
C PRO A 144 -12.45 -1.70 -3.62
N LYS A 145 -12.86 -2.62 -2.75
CA LYS A 145 -12.14 -3.88 -2.55
C LYS A 145 -12.26 -4.75 -3.80
N GLY A 146 -11.16 -5.39 -4.20
CA GLY A 146 -11.13 -6.34 -5.31
C GLY A 146 -10.64 -5.77 -6.64
N VAL A 147 -10.43 -4.45 -6.75
CA VAL A 147 -9.80 -3.85 -7.93
C VAL A 147 -8.45 -4.50 -8.17
N SER A 148 -8.22 -4.93 -9.42
CA SER A 148 -6.98 -5.61 -9.79
C SER A 148 -5.94 -4.62 -10.27
N VAL A 149 -6.35 -3.57 -11.01
CA VAL A 149 -5.47 -2.50 -11.49
C VAL A 149 -6.19 -1.17 -11.40
N LEU A 150 -5.48 -0.15 -10.93
CA LEU A 150 -5.88 1.25 -11.04
C LEU A 150 -4.84 1.98 -11.87
N ARG A 151 -5.27 2.79 -12.84
CA ARG A 151 -4.39 3.66 -13.63
C ARG A 151 -4.80 5.10 -13.44
N VAL A 152 -3.83 5.95 -13.15
CA VAL A 152 -4.02 7.40 -13.07
C VAL A 152 -3.22 8.04 -14.19
N SER A 153 -3.86 8.96 -14.91
CA SER A 153 -3.19 9.78 -15.92
C SER A 153 -3.56 11.25 -15.77
N LEU A 154 -2.54 12.09 -15.72
CA LEU A 154 -2.66 13.54 -15.65
C LEU A 154 -2.06 14.15 -16.93
N GLU A 155 -2.89 14.85 -17.68
CA GLU A 155 -2.56 15.39 -19.00
C GLU A 155 -2.71 16.91 -19.00
N VAL A 156 -1.82 17.60 -19.72
CA VAL A 156 -1.94 19.03 -20.00
C VAL A 156 -2.11 19.26 -21.51
N PRO A 157 -2.86 20.29 -21.94
CA PRO A 157 -3.01 20.58 -23.35
C PRO A 157 -1.67 21.00 -23.97
N LYS A 158 -1.47 20.66 -25.24
CA LYS A 158 -0.33 21.15 -26.02
C LYS A 158 -0.37 22.67 -26.11
N ALA A 159 0.77 23.31 -25.86
CA ALA A 159 0.88 24.75 -26.03
C ALA A 159 0.92 25.10 -27.52
N ASN A 160 0.22 26.16 -27.89
CA ASN A 160 0.24 26.72 -29.22
C ASN A 160 1.51 27.58 -29.39
N ALA A 161 2.30 27.30 -30.43
CA ALA A 161 3.52 28.05 -30.71
C ALA A 161 3.26 29.51 -31.07
N ALA A 162 2.04 29.84 -31.54
CA ALA A 162 1.66 31.21 -31.90
C ALA A 162 1.41 32.12 -30.68
N ASP A 163 1.07 31.54 -29.52
CA ASP A 163 0.50 32.30 -28.40
C ASP A 163 1.56 32.79 -27.39
N GLN A 164 2.84 32.80 -27.77
CA GLN A 164 4.00 33.28 -26.97
C GLN A 164 3.96 32.87 -25.49
N GLY A 165 3.45 31.67 -25.19
CA GLY A 165 3.39 31.12 -23.84
C GLY A 165 2.11 31.38 -23.05
N ALA A 166 1.14 32.11 -23.59
CA ALA A 166 -0.17 32.32 -22.94
C ALA A 166 -0.98 31.02 -22.80
N SER A 167 -0.74 30.03 -23.67
CA SER A 167 -1.38 28.71 -23.63
C SER A 167 -0.56 27.66 -22.85
N CYS A 168 0.48 28.07 -22.12
CA CYS A 168 1.30 27.13 -21.37
C CYS A 168 0.57 26.61 -20.14
N SER A 169 0.74 25.33 -19.83
CA SER A 169 0.21 24.71 -18.61
C SER A 169 1.26 23.79 -18.01
N GLY A 170 1.26 23.72 -16.68
CA GLY A 170 2.15 22.83 -15.95
C GLY A 170 1.59 22.50 -14.58
N VAL A 171 1.50 21.21 -14.30
CA VAL A 171 0.96 20.67 -13.06
C VAL A 171 1.87 19.58 -12.50
N SER A 172 1.80 19.38 -11.18
CA SER A 172 2.44 18.26 -10.49
C SER A 172 1.39 17.41 -9.79
N LEU A 173 1.50 16.10 -9.89
CA LEU A 173 0.63 15.13 -9.24
C LEU A 173 1.28 14.58 -7.97
N MET A 174 0.53 14.58 -6.88
CA MET A 174 0.84 13.77 -5.70
C MET A 174 -0.33 12.84 -5.44
N VAL A 175 -0.03 11.59 -5.10
CA VAL A 175 -1.06 10.60 -4.78
C VAL A 175 -0.75 10.00 -3.43
N LEU A 176 -1.79 9.98 -2.59
CA LEU A 176 -1.78 9.36 -1.28
C LEU A 176 -2.81 8.22 -1.28
N ALA A 177 -2.30 6.99 -1.30
CA ALA A 177 -3.11 5.78 -1.37
C ALA A 177 -3.53 5.27 0.02
N GLY A 178 -4.65 4.54 0.08
CA GLY A 178 -5.01 3.69 1.21
C GLY A 178 -5.15 4.41 2.56
N GLY A 179 -5.85 5.55 2.61
CA GLY A 179 -6.00 6.32 3.85
C GLY A 179 -4.84 7.25 4.15
N ASN A 180 -4.20 7.77 3.10
CA ASN A 180 -3.16 8.79 3.12
C ASN A 180 -1.78 8.37 3.66
N THR A 181 -1.42 7.09 3.51
CA THR A 181 -0.21 6.54 4.15
C THR A 181 0.94 6.26 3.19
N ARG A 182 0.69 6.23 1.87
CA ARG A 182 1.71 5.81 0.89
C ARG A 182 1.61 6.55 -0.43
N THR A 183 2.77 6.93 -0.96
CA THR A 183 2.92 7.39 -2.35
C THR A 183 3.27 6.19 -3.25
N PRO A 184 2.59 5.99 -4.40
CA PRO A 184 2.93 4.92 -5.34
C PRO A 184 4.37 5.05 -5.85
N ALA A 185 5.14 3.95 -5.84
CA ALA A 185 6.55 3.95 -6.21
C ALA A 185 6.78 4.37 -7.67
N ASP A 186 5.89 3.94 -8.57
CA ASP A 186 5.95 4.25 -9.99
C ASP A 186 5.79 5.75 -10.28
N LEU A 187 5.02 6.48 -9.47
CA LEU A 187 4.88 7.93 -9.59
C LEU A 187 6.18 8.64 -9.22
N VAL A 188 6.90 8.14 -8.20
CA VAL A 188 8.21 8.67 -7.80
C VAL A 188 9.25 8.44 -8.91
N ALA A 189 9.24 7.26 -9.53
CA ALA A 189 10.19 6.89 -10.58
C ALA A 189 9.91 7.58 -11.93
N SER A 190 8.65 7.71 -12.35
CA SER A 190 8.25 8.29 -13.64
C SER A 190 8.27 9.82 -13.67
N GLY A 191 8.35 10.46 -12.49
CA GLY A 191 8.22 11.89 -12.33
C GLY A 191 6.75 12.32 -12.25
N SER A 192 6.48 13.29 -11.39
CA SER A 192 5.13 13.74 -11.06
C SER A 192 4.63 14.91 -11.92
N VAL A 193 5.39 15.37 -12.92
CA VAL A 193 5.15 16.65 -13.59
C VAL A 193 4.69 16.48 -15.04
N ALA A 194 3.52 17.04 -15.35
CA ALA A 194 3.05 17.24 -16.71
C ALA A 194 3.14 18.73 -17.06
N GLN A 195 3.76 19.08 -18.20
CA GLN A 195 3.87 20.46 -18.66
C GLN A 195 3.99 20.57 -20.18
N SER A 196 3.43 21.64 -20.74
CA SER A 196 3.41 21.92 -22.18
C SER A 196 4.44 22.94 -22.63
N CYS A 197 5.17 23.55 -21.70
CA CYS A 197 6.24 24.50 -21.99
C CYS A 197 7.47 24.30 -21.09
N THR A 198 8.61 24.83 -21.54
CA THR A 198 9.80 25.05 -20.71
C THR A 198 9.54 26.17 -19.69
N SER A 199 10.46 26.33 -18.74
CA SER A 199 10.46 27.46 -17.79
C SER A 199 10.60 28.83 -18.46
N LEU A 200 11.03 28.88 -19.72
CA LEU A 200 11.17 30.10 -20.51
C LEU A 200 9.95 30.34 -21.43
N GLY A 201 8.88 29.54 -21.31
CA GLY A 201 7.66 29.68 -22.11
C GLY A 201 7.72 29.04 -23.50
N ALA A 202 8.84 28.41 -23.89
CA ALA A 202 8.92 27.70 -25.16
C ALA A 202 8.11 26.38 -25.12
N PRO A 203 7.22 26.08 -26.09
CA PRO A 203 6.44 24.85 -26.13
C PRO A 203 7.30 23.57 -26.15
N ILE A 204 6.81 22.52 -25.50
CA ILE A 204 7.41 21.17 -25.50
C ILE A 204 6.34 20.09 -25.70
N ASN A 205 6.73 18.95 -26.27
CA ASN A 205 5.80 17.84 -26.57
C ASN A 205 6.08 16.55 -25.80
N ASN A 206 7.19 16.46 -25.07
CA ASN A 206 7.67 15.21 -24.46
C ASN A 206 7.30 15.03 -22.98
N ARG A 207 6.57 15.98 -22.37
CA ARG A 207 6.17 15.95 -20.95
C ARG A 207 4.71 16.31 -20.73
N LEU A 208 3.86 16.07 -21.71
CA LEU A 208 2.45 16.46 -21.66
C LEU A 208 1.62 15.59 -20.71
N THR A 209 2.18 14.47 -20.26
CA THR A 209 1.43 13.48 -19.51
C THR A 209 2.27 12.81 -18.43
N VAL A 210 1.64 12.62 -17.27
CA VAL A 210 2.11 11.72 -16.20
C VAL A 210 1.15 10.54 -16.17
N LYS A 211 1.68 9.31 -16.16
CA LYS A 211 0.88 8.08 -16.01
C LYS A 211 1.55 7.16 -15.01
N PHE A 212 0.77 6.57 -14.12
CA PHE A 212 1.20 5.43 -13.34
C PHE A 212 0.04 4.45 -13.17
N SER A 213 0.39 3.21 -12.83
CA SER A 213 -0.57 2.15 -12.54
C SER A 213 -0.20 1.49 -11.23
N GLU A 214 -1.18 1.08 -10.45
CA GLU A 214 -0.99 0.28 -9.24
C GLU A 214 -1.73 -1.05 -9.43
N MET A 215 -1.02 -2.17 -9.27
CA MET A 215 -1.62 -3.50 -9.20
C MET A 215 -2.09 -3.79 -7.77
N LYS A 216 -3.27 -4.40 -7.64
CA LYS A 216 -3.93 -4.71 -6.36
C LYS A 216 -3.94 -3.49 -5.42
N PRO A 217 -4.47 -2.33 -5.87
CA PRO A 217 -4.47 -1.09 -5.09
C PRO A 217 -5.16 -1.30 -3.73
N LEU A 218 -4.64 -0.64 -2.69
CA LEU A 218 -5.26 -0.67 -1.37
C LEU A 218 -6.69 -0.08 -1.44
N PRO A 219 -7.71 -0.80 -0.95
CA PRO A 219 -9.07 -0.26 -0.91
C PRO A 219 -9.15 0.91 0.07
N GLY A 220 -10.07 1.84 -0.20
CA GLY A 220 -10.28 3.02 0.64
C GLY A 220 -10.41 4.30 -0.16
N ILE A 221 -10.20 5.43 0.50
CA ILE A 221 -10.14 6.73 -0.16
C ILE A 221 -8.68 7.03 -0.50
N TRP A 222 -8.44 7.33 -1.77
CA TRP A 222 -7.19 7.85 -2.29
C TRP A 222 -7.33 9.35 -2.48
N ASP A 223 -6.29 10.09 -2.12
CA ASP A 223 -6.26 11.54 -2.23
C ASP A 223 -5.23 11.95 -3.28
N LEU A 224 -5.70 12.57 -4.36
CA LEU A 224 -4.88 13.00 -5.49
C LEU A 224 -4.81 14.52 -5.49
N HIS A 225 -3.61 15.08 -5.32
CA HIS A 225 -3.36 16.52 -5.35
C HIS A 225 -2.74 16.91 -6.68
N VAL A 226 -3.40 17.83 -7.38
CA VAL A 226 -2.89 18.47 -8.59
C VAL A 226 -2.42 19.87 -8.21
N PHE A 227 -1.11 20.06 -8.18
CA PHE A 227 -0.48 21.34 -7.86
C PHE A 227 -0.23 22.15 -9.13
N GLY A 228 -0.71 23.39 -9.19
CA GLY A 228 -0.35 24.32 -10.25
C GLY A 228 1.11 24.76 -10.11
N ARG A 229 1.91 24.64 -11.19
CA ARG A 229 3.31 25.06 -11.15
C ARG A 229 3.43 26.58 -11.18
N TYR A 230 4.33 27.11 -10.36
CA TYR A 230 4.51 28.55 -10.19
C TYR A 230 4.84 29.33 -11.47
N GLN A 231 5.36 28.62 -12.49
CA GLN A 231 5.78 29.20 -13.77
C GLN A 231 4.60 29.59 -14.65
N PHE A 232 3.40 29.08 -14.37
CA PHE A 232 2.21 29.27 -15.19
C PHE A 232 1.09 29.85 -14.31
N PRO A 233 0.58 31.06 -14.61
CA PRO A 233 -0.44 31.72 -13.79
C PRO A 233 -1.68 30.85 -13.58
N ASN A 234 -2.08 30.13 -14.63
CA ASN A 234 -3.14 29.17 -14.62
C ASN A 234 -2.76 27.98 -15.50
N SER A 235 -3.09 26.77 -15.09
CA SER A 235 -2.78 25.55 -15.83
C SER A 235 -4.03 24.71 -16.04
N ALA A 236 -4.38 24.52 -17.29
CA ALA A 236 -5.42 23.58 -17.67
C ALA A 236 -4.87 22.15 -17.61
N TYR A 237 -5.68 21.22 -17.12
CA TYR A 237 -5.31 19.82 -17.05
C TYR A 237 -6.54 18.90 -17.17
N THR A 238 -6.28 17.65 -17.54
CA THR A 238 -7.25 16.55 -17.49
C THR A 238 -6.70 15.43 -16.63
N LEU A 239 -7.42 15.07 -15.58
CA LEU A 239 -7.12 13.91 -14.73
C LEU A 239 -8.09 12.79 -15.11
N ASN A 240 -7.55 11.64 -15.54
CA ASN A 240 -8.30 10.43 -15.81
C ASN A 240 -7.88 9.32 -14.86
N ILE A 241 -8.88 8.58 -14.38
CA ILE A 241 -8.69 7.41 -13.54
C ILE A 241 -9.43 6.24 -14.21
N ASP A 242 -8.65 5.26 -14.64
CA ASP A 242 -9.10 4.03 -15.26
C ASP A 242 -8.85 2.85 -14.30
N TYR A 243 -9.59 1.76 -14.43
CA TYR A 243 -9.41 0.56 -13.61
C TYR A 243 -9.83 -0.71 -14.35
N ALA A 244 -9.37 -1.84 -13.83
CA ALA A 244 -9.81 -3.17 -14.24
C ALA A 244 -9.92 -4.08 -13.00
N THR A 245 -10.92 -4.94 -13.03
CA THR A 245 -11.16 -5.96 -12.00
C THR A 245 -11.22 -7.32 -12.69
N PHE A 246 -10.33 -8.22 -12.30
CA PHE A 246 -10.32 -9.61 -12.71
C PHE A 246 -10.90 -10.51 -11.62
N ALA A 247 -11.31 -11.72 -11.97
CA ALA A 247 -11.50 -12.78 -10.99
C ALA A 247 -10.17 -13.12 -10.32
N ASP A 248 -10.23 -13.60 -9.07
CA ASP A 248 -9.04 -14.06 -8.37
C ASP A 248 -8.41 -15.23 -9.11
N ILE A 249 -7.13 -15.09 -9.44
CA ILE A 249 -6.34 -16.15 -10.07
C ILE A 249 -5.51 -16.80 -8.96
N ALA A 250 -5.72 -18.09 -8.75
CA ALA A 250 -4.93 -18.85 -7.79
C ALA A 250 -3.45 -18.88 -8.22
N PRO A 251 -2.49 -18.85 -7.27
CA PRO A 251 -1.10 -19.13 -7.59
C PRO A 251 -0.97 -20.48 -8.28
N LEU A 252 -0.17 -20.52 -9.35
CA LEU A 252 0.05 -21.72 -10.12
C LEU A 252 1.06 -22.61 -9.39
N LYS A 253 0.60 -23.77 -8.91
CA LYS A 253 1.45 -24.80 -8.32
C LYS A 253 1.48 -26.00 -9.24
N VAL A 254 2.65 -26.33 -9.77
CA VAL A 254 2.79 -27.42 -10.75
C VAL A 254 3.97 -28.31 -10.42
N LYS A 255 3.90 -29.54 -10.91
CA LYS A 255 5.04 -30.46 -10.89
C LYS A 255 6.04 -30.12 -12.00
N PRO A 256 7.31 -30.54 -11.89
CA PRO A 256 8.35 -30.25 -12.89
C PRO A 256 7.99 -30.69 -14.30
N GLU A 257 7.36 -31.86 -14.44
CA GLU A 257 6.93 -32.38 -15.75
C GLU A 257 5.75 -31.59 -16.36
N MET A 258 5.02 -30.82 -15.55
CA MET A 258 3.81 -30.09 -15.96
C MET A 258 4.07 -28.62 -16.31
N ILE A 259 5.25 -28.07 -16.00
CA ILE A 259 5.57 -26.68 -16.36
C ILE A 259 5.86 -26.52 -17.86
N GLY A 260 6.14 -27.63 -18.57
CA GLY A 260 6.44 -27.63 -20.00
C GLY A 260 5.29 -27.14 -20.88
N GLN A 261 4.06 -27.41 -20.47
CA GLN A 261 2.85 -26.92 -21.13
C GLN A 261 1.68 -26.92 -20.15
N GLY A 262 0.95 -25.82 -20.06
CA GLY A 262 -0.29 -25.75 -19.31
C GLY A 262 -1.16 -24.58 -19.70
N GLU A 263 -2.33 -24.50 -19.09
CA GLU A 263 -3.30 -23.44 -19.35
C GLU A 263 -4.03 -23.02 -18.08
N PHE A 264 -4.48 -21.78 -18.05
CA PHE A 264 -5.43 -21.28 -17.06
C PHE A 264 -6.28 -20.16 -17.66
N ASP A 265 -7.45 -19.93 -17.07
CA ASP A 265 -8.36 -18.88 -17.51
C ASP A 265 -8.21 -17.61 -16.68
N VAL A 266 -8.35 -16.48 -17.35
CA VAL A 266 -8.40 -15.14 -16.76
C VAL A 266 -9.71 -14.50 -17.14
N VAL A 267 -10.51 -14.16 -16.14
CA VAL A 267 -11.84 -13.59 -16.35
C VAL A 267 -11.84 -12.12 -15.94
N LEU A 268 -12.02 -11.23 -16.91
CA LEU A 268 -12.26 -9.81 -16.68
C LEU A 268 -13.71 -9.60 -16.26
N LYS A 269 -13.93 -9.04 -15.08
CA LYS A 269 -15.27 -8.75 -14.55
C LYS A 269 -15.77 -7.39 -15.01
N GLU A 270 -14.90 -6.39 -14.96
CA GLU A 270 -15.21 -5.00 -15.31
C GLU A 270 -13.93 -4.25 -15.67
N SER A 271 -14.01 -3.31 -16.61
CA SER A 271 -12.93 -2.37 -16.89
C SER A 271 -13.45 -1.10 -17.56
N THR A 272 -12.69 -0.02 -17.40
CA THR A 272 -12.88 1.26 -18.10
C THR A 272 -11.88 1.50 -19.23
N PHE A 273 -11.02 0.51 -19.51
CA PHE A 273 -10.04 0.54 -20.59
C PHE A 273 -9.92 -0.85 -21.24
N ASP A 274 -9.18 -0.94 -22.34
CA ASP A 274 -8.87 -2.23 -22.95
C ASP A 274 -7.94 -3.05 -22.04
N ALA A 275 -8.53 -3.96 -21.27
CA ALA A 275 -7.85 -4.84 -20.33
C ALA A 275 -7.69 -6.27 -20.87
N ALA A 276 -7.77 -6.47 -22.19
CA ALA A 276 -7.43 -7.75 -22.80
C ALA A 276 -5.93 -8.04 -22.66
N PRO A 277 -5.52 -9.19 -22.09
CA PRO A 277 -4.13 -9.59 -22.07
C PRO A 277 -3.57 -9.72 -23.49
N TYR A 278 -2.31 -9.33 -23.67
CA TYR A 278 -1.62 -9.36 -24.95
C TYR A 278 -0.27 -10.08 -24.78
N ALA A 279 -0.09 -11.18 -25.52
CA ALA A 279 1.01 -12.11 -25.31
C ALA A 279 2.39 -11.42 -25.42
N ASP A 280 2.62 -10.60 -26.46
CA ASP A 280 3.95 -9.99 -26.68
C ASP A 280 4.32 -8.89 -25.66
N LYS A 281 3.36 -8.44 -24.84
CA LYS A 281 3.60 -7.51 -23.72
C LYS A 281 3.57 -8.21 -22.36
N SER A 282 3.16 -9.47 -22.35
CA SER A 282 3.12 -10.32 -21.17
C SER A 282 4.44 -11.09 -21.07
N SER A 283 4.75 -11.60 -19.89
CA SER A 283 5.96 -12.39 -19.66
C SER A 283 5.69 -13.56 -18.74
N PHE A 284 6.35 -14.68 -18.99
CA PHE A 284 6.47 -15.79 -18.07
C PHE A 284 7.94 -16.00 -17.77
N SER A 285 8.31 -15.95 -16.49
CA SER A 285 9.69 -16.19 -16.07
C SER A 285 9.75 -17.01 -14.79
N LEU A 286 10.67 -17.98 -14.75
CA LEU A 286 11.14 -18.60 -13.52
C LEU A 286 12.48 -17.96 -13.15
N ASP A 287 12.60 -17.43 -11.94
CA ASP A 287 13.70 -16.54 -11.61
C ASP A 287 14.41 -16.89 -10.31
N ALA A 288 13.88 -17.77 -9.47
CA ALA A 288 14.55 -18.11 -8.22
C ALA A 288 14.25 -19.52 -7.69
N LEU A 289 15.10 -19.95 -6.77
CA LEU A 289 14.83 -21.05 -5.85
C LEU A 289 14.35 -20.49 -4.52
N GLN A 290 13.41 -21.16 -3.88
CA GLN A 290 12.90 -20.75 -2.57
C GLN A 290 12.70 -21.94 -1.65
N ALA A 291 13.12 -21.80 -0.41
CA ALA A 291 12.81 -22.76 0.65
C ALA A 291 12.26 -22.04 1.87
N ARG A 292 11.44 -22.74 2.65
CA ARG A 292 10.90 -22.28 3.92
C ARG A 292 11.26 -23.27 5.00
N THR A 293 11.75 -22.75 6.12
CA THR A 293 12.15 -23.54 7.29
C THR A 293 11.57 -22.94 8.54
N GLN A 294 11.08 -23.78 9.43
CA GLN A 294 10.59 -23.36 10.74
C GLN A 294 11.71 -23.50 11.76
N HIS A 295 11.88 -22.47 12.59
CA HIS A 295 12.88 -22.41 13.64
C HIS A 295 12.23 -21.97 14.94
N GLU A 296 12.89 -22.29 16.05
CA GLU A 296 12.45 -21.90 17.38
C GLU A 296 13.61 -21.24 18.13
N ILE A 297 13.28 -20.22 18.92
CA ILE A 297 14.21 -19.50 19.80
C ILE A 297 13.69 -19.45 21.22
N SER A 298 14.60 -19.54 22.18
CA SER A 298 14.27 -19.49 23.60
C SER A 298 14.48 -18.11 24.21
N LYS A 299 13.71 -17.81 25.24
CA LYS A 299 13.90 -16.63 26.10
C LYS A 299 15.28 -16.73 26.77
N ASN A 300 16.14 -15.73 26.54
CA ASN A 300 17.56 -15.70 26.95
C ASN A 300 18.54 -16.53 26.10
N GLN A 301 18.11 -17.03 24.95
CA GLN A 301 19.08 -17.57 24.00
C GLN A 301 19.96 -16.41 23.49
N GLY A 302 21.26 -16.64 23.34
CA GLY A 302 22.13 -15.66 22.67
C GLY A 302 21.95 -15.71 21.15
N VAL A 303 22.79 -14.96 20.44
CA VAL A 303 22.84 -14.99 18.97
C VAL A 303 23.03 -16.43 18.46
N ILE A 304 22.16 -16.87 17.54
CA ILE A 304 22.23 -18.19 16.92
C ILE A 304 22.46 -18.14 15.43
N VAL A 305 23.16 -19.13 14.90
CA VAL A 305 23.31 -19.34 13.45
C VAL A 305 22.21 -20.28 12.97
N ILE A 306 21.36 -19.79 12.08
CA ILE A 306 20.24 -20.52 11.52
C ILE A 306 20.71 -21.37 10.32
N PRO A 307 20.53 -22.70 10.34
CA PRO A 307 20.87 -23.52 9.18
C PRO A 307 19.93 -23.23 8.01
N SER A 308 20.42 -23.40 6.78
CA SER A 308 19.59 -23.41 5.57
C SER A 308 18.61 -24.58 5.57
N ALA A 309 17.73 -24.62 4.59
CA ALA A 309 16.81 -25.74 4.40
C ALA A 309 17.51 -27.08 4.14
N THR A 310 18.74 -27.07 3.61
CA THR A 310 19.58 -28.27 3.44
C THR A 310 20.37 -28.63 4.71
N GLY A 311 20.18 -27.90 5.82
CA GLY A 311 20.88 -28.12 7.09
C GLY A 311 22.26 -27.45 7.20
N GLN A 312 22.69 -26.68 6.19
CA GLN A 312 24.01 -26.04 6.18
C GLN A 312 24.00 -24.75 7.00
N ARG A 313 24.93 -24.65 7.96
CA ARG A 313 25.16 -23.40 8.72
C ARG A 313 26.00 -22.38 7.95
N ALA A 314 27.02 -22.87 7.25
CA ALA A 314 27.83 -22.09 6.32
C ALA A 314 27.32 -22.35 4.89
N ARG A 315 26.57 -21.39 4.37
CA ARG A 315 25.88 -21.50 3.08
C ARG A 315 26.82 -21.08 1.96
N THR A 316 26.73 -21.77 0.83
CA THR A 316 27.38 -21.35 -0.41
C THR A 316 26.32 -21.25 -1.50
N TYR A 317 26.56 -20.39 -2.48
CA TYR A 317 25.64 -20.18 -3.59
C TYR A 317 26.36 -20.40 -4.91
N GLY A 318 25.65 -20.96 -5.88
CA GLY A 318 26.15 -21.18 -7.23
C GLY A 318 26.52 -19.89 -7.95
N ALA A 319 27.34 -19.99 -9.00
CA ALA A 319 27.76 -18.83 -9.80
C ALA A 319 26.59 -18.13 -10.52
N ASP A 320 25.48 -18.83 -10.70
CA ASP A 320 24.22 -18.36 -11.27
C ASP A 320 23.37 -17.54 -10.28
N ALA A 321 23.66 -17.59 -8.99
CA ALA A 321 22.97 -16.77 -7.99
C ALA A 321 23.32 -15.28 -8.17
N GLY A 322 22.29 -14.44 -8.28
CA GLY A 322 22.37 -12.99 -8.44
C GLY A 322 22.04 -12.22 -7.17
N LEU A 323 20.92 -12.55 -6.54
CA LEU A 323 20.48 -11.92 -5.29
C LEU A 323 19.93 -13.00 -4.36
N VAL A 324 20.37 -13.00 -3.11
CA VAL A 324 19.81 -13.85 -2.07
C VAL A 324 19.04 -12.95 -1.11
N THR A 325 17.77 -13.28 -0.91
CA THR A 325 16.89 -12.63 0.06
C THR A 325 16.59 -13.63 1.17
N VAL A 326 16.84 -13.25 2.41
CA VAL A 326 16.41 -13.99 3.60
C VAL A 326 15.37 -13.15 4.31
N LYS A 327 14.24 -13.77 4.65
CA LYS A 327 13.15 -13.14 5.41
C LYS A 327 12.76 -14.02 6.58
N THR A 328 12.45 -13.40 7.70
CA THR A 328 11.77 -14.07 8.82
C THR A 328 10.36 -13.55 8.94
N THR A 329 9.45 -14.39 9.42
CA THR A 329 8.10 -13.98 9.80
C THR A 329 7.64 -14.76 11.02
N SER A 330 6.86 -14.15 11.90
CA SER A 330 6.20 -14.87 13.00
C SER A 330 4.76 -14.38 13.19
N SER A 331 3.87 -15.30 13.54
CA SER A 331 2.52 -14.97 14.00
C SER A 331 2.47 -14.66 15.51
N MET A 332 3.59 -14.74 16.21
CA MET A 332 3.65 -14.52 17.66
C MET A 332 3.76 -13.03 17.96
N GLU A 333 2.76 -12.48 18.63
CA GLU A 333 2.74 -11.09 19.08
C GLU A 333 3.83 -10.85 20.13
N GLY A 334 4.57 -9.74 20.00
CA GLY A 334 5.64 -9.34 20.92
C GLY A 334 6.97 -10.08 20.74
N LEU A 335 7.06 -10.98 19.76
CA LEU A 335 8.35 -11.54 19.33
C LEU A 335 9.14 -10.50 18.54
N ASP A 336 10.34 -10.22 18.99
CA ASP A 336 11.28 -9.27 18.41
C ASP A 336 12.64 -9.95 18.23
N ILE A 337 13.12 -10.00 16.99
CA ILE A 337 14.41 -10.60 16.64
C ILE A 337 15.15 -9.67 15.70
N ASP A 338 16.45 -9.55 15.88
CA ASP A 338 17.31 -8.91 14.89
C ASP A 338 17.95 -9.98 14.00
N MET A 339 18.11 -9.66 12.72
CA MET A 339 18.77 -10.51 11.75
C MET A 339 20.07 -9.89 11.24
N LEU A 340 21.14 -10.68 11.24
CA LEU A 340 22.41 -10.35 10.63
C LEU A 340 22.77 -11.41 9.59
N ILE A 341 23.22 -10.99 8.41
CA ILE A 341 23.76 -11.88 7.40
C ILE A 341 25.24 -11.57 7.23
N ASP A 342 26.07 -12.57 7.49
CA ASP A 342 27.53 -12.48 7.41
C ASP A 342 28.07 -13.13 6.14
N GLU A 343 29.06 -12.49 5.51
CA GLU A 343 29.96 -13.07 4.51
C GLU A 343 31.27 -13.46 5.21
N CYS A 344 31.65 -14.72 5.08
CA CYS A 344 32.81 -15.32 5.74
C CYS A 344 33.81 -15.91 4.73
N GLU A 345 35.07 -15.97 5.15
CA GLU A 345 36.18 -16.52 4.35
C GLU A 345 36.25 -18.06 4.37
N ASP A 346 35.68 -18.69 5.39
CA ASP A 346 35.75 -20.13 5.63
C ASP A 346 34.42 -20.72 6.12
N GLU A 347 34.29 -22.04 6.00
CA GLU A 347 33.11 -22.81 6.41
C GLU A 347 32.92 -22.87 7.94
N GLN A 348 33.98 -22.61 8.71
CA GLN A 348 33.94 -22.58 10.17
C GLN A 348 33.41 -21.25 10.73
N LEU A 349 33.12 -20.28 9.84
CA LEU A 349 32.54 -18.98 10.18
C LEU A 349 33.43 -18.17 11.13
N THR A 350 34.76 -18.30 11.00
CA THR A 350 35.70 -17.63 11.94
C THR A 350 35.95 -16.18 11.59
N THR A 351 36.08 -15.88 10.29
CA THR A 351 36.39 -14.54 9.78
C THR A 351 35.22 -14.06 8.92
N CYS A 352 34.34 -13.29 9.53
CA CYS A 352 33.07 -12.87 8.95
C CYS A 352 32.91 -11.35 8.98
N LYS A 353 32.17 -10.81 8.00
CA LYS A 353 31.70 -9.42 7.99
C LYS A 353 30.22 -9.37 7.64
N ALA A 354 29.48 -8.49 8.30
CA ALA A 354 28.08 -8.26 7.98
C ALA A 354 27.94 -7.72 6.54
N VAL A 355 27.06 -8.36 5.75
CA VAL A 355 26.67 -7.90 4.40
C VAL A 355 25.24 -7.43 4.32
N ALA A 356 24.38 -7.88 5.24
CA ALA A 356 23.04 -7.33 5.44
C ALA A 356 22.66 -7.40 6.92
N LYS A 357 21.80 -6.49 7.36
CA LYS A 357 21.24 -6.49 8.70
C LYS A 357 19.83 -5.92 8.69
N SER A 358 19.02 -6.38 9.61
CA SER A 358 17.66 -5.91 9.84
C SER A 358 17.40 -6.01 11.35
N GLY A 359 16.76 -4.99 11.92
CA GLY A 359 16.44 -4.95 13.34
C GLY A 359 15.24 -4.05 13.56
N SER A 360 14.08 -4.55 13.17
CA SER A 360 12.79 -3.89 13.40
C SER A 360 12.35 -4.13 14.85
N ALA A 361 11.09 -3.81 15.18
CA ALA A 361 10.53 -4.09 16.51
C ALA A 361 9.65 -5.35 16.50
N THR A 362 9.86 -6.24 15.52
CA THR A 362 9.05 -7.44 15.29
C THR A 362 9.93 -8.58 14.77
N ALA A 363 9.36 -9.77 14.64
CA ALA A 363 10.04 -10.91 14.04
C ALA A 363 10.13 -10.85 12.50
N ASP A 364 9.61 -9.80 11.87
CA ASP A 364 9.51 -9.66 10.41
C ASP A 364 10.75 -8.96 9.86
N GLU A 365 11.85 -9.70 9.82
CA GLU A 365 13.15 -9.19 9.36
C GLU A 365 13.40 -9.53 7.88
N SER A 366 14.17 -8.69 7.18
CA SER A 366 14.53 -8.94 5.78
C SER A 366 15.95 -8.45 5.46
N GLY A 367 16.74 -9.30 4.81
CA GLY A 367 18.11 -8.99 4.41
C GLY A 367 18.38 -9.49 3.00
N GLU A 368 19.10 -8.70 2.21
CA GLU A 368 19.42 -8.99 0.82
C GLU A 368 20.91 -8.81 0.55
N PHE A 369 21.50 -9.72 -0.21
CA PHE A 369 22.91 -9.65 -0.59
C PHE A 369 23.18 -10.36 -1.92
N THR A 370 24.20 -9.90 -2.65
CA THR A 370 24.69 -10.59 -3.85
C THR A 370 25.84 -11.53 -3.47
N PRO A 371 25.67 -12.85 -3.62
CA PRO A 371 26.69 -13.80 -3.22
C PRO A 371 27.93 -13.71 -4.12
N LYS A 372 29.10 -13.96 -3.53
CA LYS A 372 30.40 -13.98 -4.21
C LYS A 372 30.93 -15.41 -4.26
N SER A 373 31.59 -15.73 -5.38
CA SER A 373 32.23 -17.03 -5.56
C SER A 373 33.28 -17.28 -4.47
N GLY A 374 33.27 -18.49 -3.91
CA GLY A 374 34.23 -18.92 -2.88
C GLY A 374 34.03 -18.31 -1.49
N LYS A 375 32.90 -17.63 -1.23
CA LYS A 375 32.54 -17.13 0.10
C LYS A 375 31.48 -18.01 0.75
N TYR A 376 31.47 -17.99 2.08
CA TYR A 376 30.48 -18.65 2.91
C TYR A 376 29.56 -17.61 3.53
N TYR A 377 28.30 -17.98 3.77
CA TYR A 377 27.31 -17.07 4.34
C TYR A 377 26.62 -17.69 5.55
N ALA A 378 26.41 -16.89 6.59
CA ALA A 378 25.69 -17.29 7.78
C ALA A 378 24.57 -16.30 8.08
N VAL A 379 23.38 -16.81 8.40
CA VAL A 379 22.29 -15.99 8.93
C VAL A 379 22.30 -16.17 10.44
N ARG A 380 22.49 -15.06 11.14
CA ARG A 380 22.44 -14.97 12.58
C ARG A 380 21.15 -14.28 13.01
N ILE A 381 20.51 -14.84 14.03
CA ILE A 381 19.34 -14.25 14.68
C ILE A 381 19.73 -13.92 16.11
N ASP A 382 19.49 -12.67 16.51
CA ASP A 382 19.65 -12.20 17.89
C ASP A 382 18.26 -11.97 18.49
N PRO A 383 17.81 -12.79 19.45
CA PRO A 383 16.51 -12.62 20.06
C PRO A 383 16.51 -11.44 21.03
N TYR A 384 15.80 -10.36 20.70
CA TYR A 384 15.72 -9.16 21.53
C TYR A 384 14.59 -9.24 22.57
N SER A 385 13.39 -9.64 22.14
CA SER A 385 12.24 -9.88 23.02
C SER A 385 11.53 -11.17 22.65
N VAL A 386 11.52 -12.13 23.58
CA VAL A 386 10.83 -13.42 23.42
C VAL A 386 9.73 -13.54 24.47
N PRO A 387 8.45 -13.46 24.08
CA PRO A 387 7.33 -13.38 25.03
C PRO A 387 7.09 -14.69 25.79
N ALA A 388 7.45 -15.84 25.20
CA ALA A 388 7.33 -17.18 25.78
C ALA A 388 8.71 -17.84 25.98
N ASP A 389 8.77 -18.93 26.74
CA ASP A 389 10.01 -19.70 26.91
C ASP A 389 10.56 -20.26 25.59
N LEU A 390 9.68 -20.45 24.61
CA LEU A 390 9.99 -20.88 23.25
C LEU A 390 9.08 -20.15 22.27
N ALA A 391 9.67 -19.55 21.24
CA ALA A 391 8.94 -18.84 20.18
C ALA A 391 9.37 -19.33 18.81
N GLY A 392 8.39 -19.64 17.96
CA GLY A 392 8.61 -20.07 16.60
C GLY A 392 8.62 -18.91 15.60
N PHE A 393 9.44 -19.04 14.56
CA PHE A 393 9.39 -18.18 13.38
C PHE A 393 9.68 -19.00 12.11
N VAL A 394 9.25 -18.49 10.97
CA VAL A 394 9.54 -19.07 9.65
C VAL A 394 10.61 -18.24 8.97
N MET A 395 11.71 -18.88 8.58
CA MET A 395 12.70 -18.29 7.69
C MET A 395 12.41 -18.72 6.26
N THR A 396 12.30 -17.75 5.35
CA THR A 396 12.24 -17.96 3.90
C THR A 396 13.57 -17.52 3.29
N GLU A 397 14.22 -18.42 2.57
CA GLU A 397 15.42 -18.13 1.77
C GLU A 397 15.04 -18.19 0.29
N ARG A 398 15.29 -17.10 -0.43
CA ARG A 398 15.05 -16.97 -1.87
C ARG A 398 16.38 -16.67 -2.57
N ILE A 399 16.76 -17.50 -3.51
CA ILE A 399 17.99 -17.40 -4.30
C ILE A 399 17.59 -17.04 -5.74
N ALA A 400 17.59 -15.75 -6.07
CA ALA A 400 17.30 -15.28 -7.41
C ALA A 400 18.48 -15.52 -8.35
N SER A 401 18.18 -16.03 -9.54
CA SER A 401 19.11 -16.21 -10.64
C SER A 401 19.52 -14.85 -11.20
N ARG A 402 20.76 -14.72 -11.66
CA ARG A 402 21.24 -13.51 -12.37
C ARG A 402 20.43 -13.22 -13.63
N GLU A 403 20.00 -14.28 -14.29
CA GLU A 403 19.22 -14.23 -15.52
C GLU A 403 17.97 -15.10 -15.32
N PRO A 404 16.79 -14.48 -15.25
CA PRO A 404 15.52 -15.22 -15.25
C PRO A 404 15.42 -16.11 -16.50
N GLU A 405 14.89 -17.32 -16.34
CA GLU A 405 14.60 -18.20 -17.45
C GLU A 405 13.20 -17.89 -18.00
N ALA A 406 13.14 -17.54 -19.28
CA ALA A 406 11.89 -17.14 -19.91
C ALA A 406 11.10 -18.36 -20.41
N GLY A 407 9.81 -18.37 -20.12
CA GLY A 407 8.83 -19.21 -20.80
C GLY A 407 8.14 -18.46 -21.94
N SER A 408 7.22 -19.14 -22.59
CA SER A 408 6.38 -18.59 -23.65
C SER A 408 4.93 -18.54 -23.21
N LEU A 409 4.19 -17.58 -23.77
CA LEU A 409 2.77 -17.37 -23.52
C LEU A 409 2.02 -17.27 -24.85
N GLN A 410 0.82 -17.81 -24.88
CA GLN A 410 -0.18 -17.52 -25.91
C GLN A 410 -1.48 -17.13 -25.23
N VAL A 411 -2.08 -16.06 -25.72
CA VAL A 411 -3.39 -15.58 -25.24
C VAL A 411 -4.41 -15.83 -26.33
N SER A 412 -5.50 -16.52 -25.98
CA SER A 412 -6.65 -16.66 -26.86
C SER A 412 -7.92 -16.23 -26.14
N ALA A 413 -8.82 -15.57 -26.85
CA ALA A 413 -10.16 -15.32 -26.32
C ALA A 413 -10.90 -16.65 -26.17
N THR A 414 -11.58 -16.87 -25.04
CA THR A 414 -12.43 -18.05 -24.88
C THR A 414 -13.73 -17.87 -25.64
N THR A 415 -14.24 -18.94 -26.24
CA THR A 415 -15.53 -18.91 -26.95
C THR A 415 -16.74 -18.92 -26.01
N SER A 416 -16.53 -19.11 -24.71
CA SER A 416 -17.57 -19.41 -23.72
C SER A 416 -18.10 -18.19 -22.96
N ALA A 417 -17.34 -17.09 -22.86
CA ALA A 417 -17.77 -15.88 -22.19
C ALA A 417 -17.00 -14.63 -22.67
N GLU A 418 -17.72 -13.53 -22.87
CA GLU A 418 -17.12 -12.21 -23.11
C GLU A 418 -16.23 -11.82 -21.92
N GLY A 419 -15.03 -11.29 -22.19
CA GLY A 419 -14.05 -10.93 -21.15
C GLY A 419 -13.30 -12.11 -20.51
N SER A 420 -13.46 -13.34 -21.00
CA SER A 420 -12.68 -14.50 -20.55
C SER A 420 -11.57 -14.85 -21.54
N PHE A 421 -10.34 -14.95 -21.04
CA PHE A 421 -9.12 -15.19 -21.82
C PHE A 421 -8.45 -16.47 -21.34
N LYS A 422 -8.09 -17.34 -22.26
CA LYS A 422 -7.29 -18.52 -21.99
C LYS A 422 -5.81 -18.19 -22.18
N ILE A 423 -5.03 -18.42 -21.12
CA ILE A 423 -3.59 -18.22 -21.11
C ILE A 423 -2.94 -19.59 -21.21
N ASN A 424 -2.33 -19.88 -22.36
CA ASN A 424 -1.49 -21.06 -22.54
C ASN A 424 -0.05 -20.65 -22.24
N TYR A 425 0.61 -21.38 -21.35
CA TYR A 425 2.01 -21.17 -21.02
C TYR A 425 2.82 -22.43 -21.35
N ALA A 426 4.07 -22.23 -21.73
CA ALA A 426 5.01 -23.32 -21.94
C ALA A 426 6.43 -22.90 -21.52
N PHE A 427 7.10 -23.75 -20.77
CA PHE A 427 8.47 -23.52 -20.30
C PHE A 427 9.43 -24.53 -20.95
N PRO A 428 10.58 -24.08 -21.49
CA PRO A 428 11.57 -24.99 -22.05
C PRO A 428 12.22 -25.83 -20.94
N LEU A 429 11.89 -27.12 -20.89
CA LEU A 429 12.46 -28.04 -19.89
C LEU A 429 13.93 -28.35 -20.14
N GLN A 430 14.34 -28.32 -21.42
CA GLN A 430 15.72 -28.62 -21.80
C GLN A 430 16.64 -27.45 -21.44
N ASN A 431 17.78 -27.76 -20.79
CA ASN A 431 18.80 -26.79 -20.39
C ASN A 431 18.38 -25.77 -19.32
N SER A 432 17.25 -25.98 -18.64
CA SER A 432 16.88 -25.14 -17.49
C SER A 432 17.90 -25.32 -16.36
N ARG A 433 18.51 -24.22 -15.93
CA ARG A 433 19.48 -24.19 -14.82
C ARG A 433 18.75 -24.39 -13.49
N LEU A 434 17.54 -23.86 -13.38
CA LEU A 434 16.68 -24.02 -12.20
C LEU A 434 16.21 -25.48 -12.03
N LEU A 435 15.70 -26.12 -13.09
CA LEU A 435 15.23 -27.52 -13.02
C LEU A 435 16.35 -28.53 -12.83
N SER A 436 17.59 -28.18 -13.22
CA SER A 436 18.77 -29.02 -12.98
C SER A 436 19.54 -28.67 -11.71
N ASN A 437 19.10 -27.65 -10.95
CA ASN A 437 19.81 -27.21 -9.76
C ASN A 437 19.75 -28.26 -8.64
N PRO A 438 20.88 -28.67 -8.02
CA PRO A 438 20.88 -29.66 -6.95
C PRO A 438 20.03 -29.31 -5.73
N LEU A 439 19.86 -28.01 -5.42
CA LEU A 439 19.01 -27.56 -4.31
C LEU A 439 17.53 -27.86 -4.56
N PHE A 440 17.13 -27.89 -5.83
CA PHE A 440 15.78 -28.27 -6.28
C PHE A 440 15.67 -29.79 -6.44
N VAL A 441 16.56 -30.42 -7.21
CA VAL A 441 16.47 -31.85 -7.57
C VAL A 441 16.61 -32.77 -6.36
N ASN A 442 17.52 -32.44 -5.44
CA ASN A 442 17.85 -33.28 -4.29
C ASN A 442 17.56 -32.59 -2.94
N GLY A 443 17.07 -31.36 -2.97
CA GLY A 443 16.88 -30.54 -1.78
C GLY A 443 15.43 -30.11 -1.59
N PRO A 444 15.16 -29.34 -0.53
CA PRO A 444 13.81 -28.90 -0.17
C PRO A 444 13.40 -27.59 -0.86
N TYR A 445 14.13 -27.14 -1.88
CA TYR A 445 13.81 -25.89 -2.56
C TYR A 445 12.77 -26.13 -3.65
N GLU A 446 11.88 -25.16 -3.80
CA GLU A 446 10.95 -25.04 -4.91
C GLU A 446 11.50 -24.00 -5.90
N ILE A 447 11.20 -24.17 -7.19
CA ILE A 447 11.44 -23.10 -8.17
C ILE A 447 10.25 -22.17 -8.14
N VAL A 448 10.51 -20.88 -8.19
CA VAL A 448 9.48 -19.84 -8.10
C VAL A 448 9.70 -18.79 -9.18
N GLY A 449 8.61 -18.18 -9.60
CA GLY A 449 8.59 -17.19 -10.66
C GLY A 449 7.22 -16.55 -10.80
N ASP A 450 6.97 -15.99 -11.98
CA ASP A 450 5.74 -15.28 -12.24
C ASP A 450 5.30 -15.30 -13.72
N ILE A 451 3.99 -15.22 -13.91
CA ILE A 451 3.36 -14.86 -15.17
C ILE A 451 2.74 -13.47 -15.00
N LYS A 452 3.37 -12.48 -15.64
CA LYS A 452 2.87 -11.10 -15.72
C LYS A 452 2.07 -10.94 -16.99
N LEU A 453 0.80 -10.60 -16.85
CA LEU A 453 -0.07 -10.32 -17.98
C LEU A 453 -0.18 -8.81 -18.16
N SER A 454 -0.04 -8.35 -19.40
CA SER A 454 -0.15 -6.94 -19.77
C SER A 454 -1.05 -6.78 -20.98
N ASN A 455 -1.69 -5.62 -21.15
CA ASN A 455 -2.44 -5.31 -22.36
C ASN A 455 -1.53 -4.83 -23.51
N LEU A 456 -2.12 -4.54 -24.67
CA LEU A 456 -1.40 -4.03 -25.85
C LEU A 456 -0.63 -2.72 -25.57
N ALA A 457 -1.15 -1.87 -24.68
CA ALA A 457 -0.51 -0.63 -24.27
C ALA A 457 0.65 -0.84 -23.26
N GLY A 458 0.93 -2.08 -22.85
CA GLY A 458 1.97 -2.42 -21.88
C GLY A 458 1.58 -2.17 -20.42
N VAL A 459 0.29 -1.96 -20.12
CA VAL A 459 -0.19 -1.84 -18.74
C VAL A 459 -0.25 -3.23 -18.12
N ALA A 460 0.46 -3.42 -17.00
CA ALA A 460 0.37 -4.64 -16.21
C ALA A 460 -1.06 -4.83 -15.66
N LEU A 461 -1.66 -5.97 -15.96
CA LEU A 461 -3.04 -6.34 -15.65
C LEU A 461 -3.13 -7.21 -14.39
N THR A 462 -2.24 -8.18 -14.29
CA THR A 462 -2.16 -9.08 -13.14
C THR A 462 -0.80 -9.76 -13.10
N ASN A 463 -0.47 -10.27 -11.93
CA ASN A 463 0.73 -11.06 -11.69
C ASN A 463 0.32 -12.38 -11.02
N VAL A 464 0.56 -13.49 -11.71
CA VAL A 464 0.24 -14.85 -11.25
C VAL A 464 1.53 -15.51 -10.75
N PRO A 465 1.70 -15.71 -9.44
CA PRO A 465 2.87 -16.40 -8.91
C PRO A 465 2.90 -17.85 -9.39
N VAL A 466 4.08 -18.32 -9.77
CA VAL A 466 4.32 -19.70 -10.19
C VAL A 466 5.25 -20.37 -9.18
N THR A 467 4.92 -21.60 -8.79
CA THR A 467 5.74 -22.47 -7.96
C THR A 467 5.82 -23.85 -8.61
N VAL A 468 7.05 -24.34 -8.78
CA VAL A 468 7.35 -25.69 -9.23
C VAL A 468 8.00 -26.44 -8.07
N GLY A 469 7.38 -27.52 -7.64
CA GLY A 469 7.79 -28.29 -6.46
C GLY A 469 7.53 -29.78 -6.60
#